data_AF-A0A522KRV0-F1
#
_entry.id   AF-A0A522KRV0-F1
#
_cell.length_a   1.000
_cell.length_b   1.000
_cell.length_c   1.000
_cell.angle_alpha   90.00
_cell.angle_beta   90.00
_cell.angle_gamma   90.00
#
_symmetry.space_group_name_H-M   'P 1'
#
loop_
_entity.id
_entity.type
_entity.pdbx_description
1 polymer ?
#
loop_
_entity_poly.entity_id
_entity_poly.type
_entity_poly.pdbx_seq_one_letter_code
_entity_poly.pdbx_strand_id
1 'polypeptide(L)'
;MTQVDEARVRRVLEGLADPHTGAPLAESVRAVGVDGAKVSVDLLLGYPAAGAVDALAAQAKQALEADPAIESAAVSITSRVHVHKVQGTLGPLPNVKNIIAVASGKGGVGKSTVAVNLALALQAEGARVGVLDADIYGPSQPRMLGISGKPESPDGKSITPMQAHGLQAMSIGFLVDEETPMIWRGPMVTQAMMQLLTDSRWDMLDYLVIDLPPGTGDIQLTLSQKVPVAGAVIVTTPQDIALLDARKALKMFEKVEVPVLGIVENMATHICSNCGHEEHIFGEGGGLRMAEQYGVAYLGSLPLDIRIREQADGGTPTVVAMPDSELAARYRDIARNTAGRLSRQPRNKSLGLGKIVVQGTP
;
A
#
# COMPACT_ATOMS: atom_id res chain seq x y z
N MET A 1 38.27 -21.07 -19.08
CA MET A 1 36.98 -20.34 -19.07
C MET A 1 36.08 -21.04 -18.09
N THR A 2 35.67 -20.38 -17.02
CA THR A 2 34.73 -20.96 -16.06
C THR A 2 33.36 -21.08 -16.76
N GLN A 3 32.81 -22.28 -16.78
CA GLN A 3 31.49 -22.55 -17.36
C GLN A 3 30.42 -21.72 -16.63
N VAL A 4 29.43 -21.19 -17.37
CA VAL A 4 28.28 -20.51 -16.75
C VAL A 4 27.43 -21.55 -16.03
N ASP A 5 27.04 -21.25 -14.80
CA ASP A 5 26.15 -22.06 -13.99
C ASP A 5 25.14 -21.17 -13.24
N GLU A 6 24.10 -21.78 -12.66
CA GLU A 6 23.09 -21.06 -11.88
C GLU A 6 23.69 -20.27 -10.71
N ALA A 7 24.74 -20.80 -10.06
CA ALA A 7 25.39 -20.16 -8.94
C ALA A 7 26.08 -18.84 -9.34
N ARG A 8 26.66 -18.77 -10.55
CA ARG A 8 27.19 -17.53 -11.12
C ARG A 8 26.08 -16.52 -11.37
N VAL A 9 24.99 -16.93 -12.02
CA VAL A 9 23.84 -16.04 -12.29
C VAL A 9 23.30 -15.44 -10.99
N ARG A 10 23.09 -16.26 -9.96
CA ARG A 10 22.64 -15.78 -8.64
C ARG A 10 23.62 -14.81 -7.99
N ARG A 11 24.93 -15.04 -8.09
CA ARG A 11 25.95 -14.12 -7.56
C ARG A 11 25.93 -12.76 -8.25
N VAL A 12 25.70 -12.70 -9.56
CA VAL A 12 25.56 -11.42 -10.27
C VAL A 12 24.33 -10.67 -9.76
N LEU A 13 23.19 -11.37 -9.63
CA LEU A 13 21.94 -10.79 -9.15
C LEU A 13 21.96 -10.44 -7.65
N GLU A 14 22.88 -11.01 -6.87
CA GLU A 14 23.11 -10.65 -5.47
C GLU A 14 23.62 -9.20 -5.35
N GLY A 15 24.38 -8.74 -6.34
CA GLY A 15 24.91 -7.36 -6.39
C GLY A 15 23.90 -6.31 -6.84
N LEU A 16 22.70 -6.73 -7.29
CA LEU A 16 21.66 -5.83 -7.75
C LEU A 16 20.51 -5.79 -6.75
N ALA A 17 20.30 -4.64 -6.11
CA ALA A 17 19.21 -4.47 -5.16
C ALA A 17 17.89 -4.15 -5.88
N ASP A 18 16.80 -4.75 -5.41
CA ASP A 18 15.45 -4.31 -5.74
C ASP A 18 15.21 -2.94 -5.07
N PRO A 19 14.88 -1.88 -5.84
CA PRO A 19 14.73 -0.53 -5.31
C PRO A 19 13.57 -0.38 -4.31
N HIS A 20 12.55 -1.24 -4.38
CA HIS A 20 11.34 -1.13 -3.57
C HIS A 20 11.36 -2.01 -2.32
N THR A 21 12.16 -3.08 -2.31
CA THR A 21 12.33 -3.94 -1.13
C THR A 21 13.64 -3.70 -0.40
N GLY A 22 14.67 -3.20 -1.11
CA GLY A 22 16.06 -3.10 -0.65
C GLY A 22 16.79 -4.45 -0.57
N ALA A 23 16.13 -5.55 -0.96
CA ALA A 23 16.73 -6.88 -0.94
C ALA A 23 17.45 -7.17 -2.28
N PRO A 24 18.45 -8.07 -2.28
CA PRO A 24 19.07 -8.53 -3.52
C PRO A 24 18.05 -9.19 -4.46
N LEU A 25 18.15 -8.94 -5.77
CA LEU A 25 17.28 -9.57 -6.77
C LEU A 25 17.45 -11.09 -6.82
N ALA A 26 18.61 -11.61 -6.38
CA ALA A 26 18.84 -13.04 -6.20
C ALA A 26 17.76 -13.73 -5.34
N GLU A 27 17.19 -13.03 -4.35
CA GLU A 27 16.09 -13.55 -3.51
C GLU A 27 14.79 -13.75 -4.30
N SER A 28 14.62 -13.04 -5.42
CA SER A 28 13.44 -13.11 -6.28
C SER A 28 13.60 -14.13 -7.41
N VAL A 29 14.74 -14.81 -7.54
CA VAL A 29 14.98 -15.79 -8.61
C VAL A 29 14.11 -17.02 -8.42
N ARG A 30 13.15 -17.21 -9.33
CA ARG A 30 12.27 -18.38 -9.41
C ARG A 30 12.93 -19.52 -10.18
N ALA A 31 13.56 -19.22 -11.31
CA ALA A 31 14.24 -20.20 -12.15
C ALA A 31 15.39 -19.58 -12.93
N VAL A 32 16.40 -20.40 -13.24
CA VAL A 32 17.53 -20.07 -14.12
C VAL A 32 17.72 -21.19 -15.12
N GLY A 33 17.76 -20.85 -16.41
CA GLY A 33 18.17 -21.75 -17.48
C GLY A 33 19.51 -21.31 -18.07
N VAL A 34 20.42 -22.25 -18.27
CA VAL A 34 21.75 -22.00 -18.85
C VAL A 34 21.96 -22.90 -20.06
N ASP A 35 22.33 -22.31 -21.19
CA ASP A 35 22.72 -22.99 -22.42
C ASP A 35 24.02 -22.38 -22.97
N GLY A 36 25.15 -23.04 -22.70
CA GLY A 36 26.48 -22.51 -23.02
C GLY A 36 26.74 -21.18 -22.31
N ALA A 37 26.85 -20.09 -23.09
CA ALA A 37 27.03 -18.73 -22.60
C ALA A 37 25.72 -17.91 -22.57
N LYS A 38 24.58 -18.54 -22.86
CA LYS A 38 23.26 -17.90 -22.86
C LYS A 38 22.52 -18.23 -21.58
N VAL A 39 21.92 -17.23 -20.95
CA VAL A 39 21.16 -17.39 -19.71
C VAL A 39 19.73 -16.90 -19.86
N SER A 40 18.81 -17.61 -19.21
CA SER A 40 17.43 -17.18 -19.01
C SER A 40 17.15 -17.11 -17.51
N VAL A 41 16.58 -16.01 -17.06
CA VAL A 41 16.26 -15.78 -15.65
C VAL A 41 14.80 -15.40 -15.53
N ASP A 42 14.13 -16.04 -14.59
CA ASP A 42 12.74 -15.79 -14.24
C ASP A 42 12.68 -15.31 -12.80
N LEU A 43 12.27 -14.05 -12.62
CA LEU A 43 12.14 -13.40 -11.32
C LEU A 43 10.66 -13.35 -10.92
N LEU A 44 10.40 -13.64 -9.65
CA LEU A 44 9.08 -13.56 -9.03
C LEU A 44 9.09 -12.53 -7.89
N LEU A 45 8.55 -11.35 -8.15
CA LEU A 45 8.41 -10.30 -7.15
C LEU A 45 7.23 -10.59 -6.21
N GLY A 46 7.40 -10.27 -4.93
CA GLY A 46 6.36 -10.42 -3.90
C GLY A 46 5.31 -9.30 -3.87
N TYR A 47 5.36 -8.36 -4.82
CA TYR A 47 4.55 -7.14 -4.86
C TYR A 47 4.19 -6.76 -6.31
N PRO A 48 3.09 -6.00 -6.55
CA PRO A 48 2.73 -5.49 -7.86
C PRO A 48 3.73 -4.44 -8.34
N ALA A 49 4.21 -4.56 -9.57
CA ALA A 49 5.28 -3.71 -10.10
C ALA A 49 5.16 -3.48 -11.62
N ALA A 50 3.94 -3.53 -12.19
CA ALA A 50 3.74 -3.44 -13.64
C ALA A 50 4.48 -2.27 -14.31
N GLY A 51 4.61 -1.12 -13.64
CA GLY A 51 5.34 0.04 -14.14
C GLY A 51 6.86 -0.02 -14.06
N ALA A 52 7.41 -0.94 -13.28
CA ALA A 52 8.85 -1.06 -13.03
C ALA A 52 9.47 -2.33 -13.63
N VAL A 53 8.65 -3.29 -14.08
CA VAL A 53 9.10 -4.58 -14.63
C VAL A 53 10.11 -4.42 -15.76
N ASP A 54 9.82 -3.59 -16.76
CA ASP A 54 10.70 -3.46 -17.93
C ASP A 54 12.06 -2.85 -17.58
N ALA A 55 12.06 -1.80 -16.76
CA ALA A 55 13.29 -1.15 -16.30
C ALA A 55 14.14 -2.10 -15.44
N LEU A 56 13.51 -2.83 -14.52
CA LEU A 56 14.20 -3.78 -13.65
C LEU A 56 14.74 -4.99 -14.44
N ALA A 57 13.98 -5.49 -15.41
CA ALA A 57 14.41 -6.57 -16.29
C ALA A 57 15.61 -6.14 -17.15
N ALA A 58 15.60 -4.91 -17.68
CA ALA A 58 16.71 -4.35 -18.44
C ALA A 58 17.97 -4.18 -17.57
N GLN A 59 17.83 -3.69 -16.33
CA GLN A 59 18.96 -3.58 -15.38
C GLN A 59 19.55 -4.96 -15.04
N ALA A 60 18.70 -5.94 -14.74
CA ALA A 60 19.15 -7.30 -14.45
C ALA A 60 19.84 -7.94 -15.67
N LYS A 61 19.27 -7.75 -16.87
CA LYS A 61 19.88 -8.20 -18.13
C LYS A 61 21.26 -7.59 -18.34
N GLN A 62 21.37 -6.27 -18.18
CA GLN A 62 22.63 -5.55 -18.35
C GLN A 62 23.69 -6.02 -17.33
N ALA A 63 23.30 -6.25 -16.08
CA ALA A 63 24.21 -6.76 -15.05
C ALA A 63 24.71 -8.18 -15.39
N LEU A 64 23.84 -9.04 -15.91
CA LEU A 64 24.20 -10.39 -16.35
C LEU A 64 25.15 -10.37 -17.56
N GLU A 65 24.86 -9.56 -18.58
CA GLU A 65 25.69 -9.43 -19.78
C GLU A 65 27.01 -8.69 -19.54
N ALA A 66 27.18 -8.05 -18.37
CA ALA A 66 28.46 -7.49 -17.95
C ALA A 66 29.44 -8.56 -17.41
N ASP A 67 28.99 -9.77 -17.07
CA ASP A 67 29.88 -10.89 -16.75
C ASP A 67 30.50 -11.44 -18.05
N PRO A 68 31.83 -11.45 -18.21
CA PRO A 68 32.49 -11.92 -19.44
C PRO A 68 32.18 -13.37 -19.84
N ALA A 69 31.64 -14.18 -18.94
CA ALA A 69 31.23 -15.55 -19.23
C ALA A 69 29.83 -15.65 -19.87
N ILE A 70 29.01 -14.58 -19.79
CA ILE A 70 27.63 -14.55 -20.28
C ILE A 70 27.58 -13.73 -21.57
N GLU A 71 27.27 -14.37 -22.69
CA GLU A 71 27.17 -13.72 -24.00
C GLU A 71 25.81 -13.02 -24.19
N SER A 72 24.74 -13.62 -23.66
CA SER A 72 23.39 -13.05 -23.78
C SER A 72 22.51 -13.47 -22.63
N ALA A 73 21.65 -12.57 -22.17
CA ALA A 73 20.67 -12.84 -21.11
C ALA A 73 19.25 -12.49 -21.53
N ALA A 74 18.30 -13.36 -21.17
CA ALA A 74 16.87 -13.09 -21.21
C ALA A 74 16.33 -13.03 -19.77
N VAL A 75 15.70 -11.93 -19.39
CA VAL A 75 15.12 -11.76 -18.05
C VAL A 75 13.62 -11.57 -18.19
N SER A 76 12.85 -12.36 -17.45
CA SER A 76 11.40 -12.21 -17.30
C SER A 76 11.07 -11.97 -15.84
N ILE A 77 10.11 -11.09 -15.57
CA ILE A 77 9.68 -10.75 -14.22
C ILE A 77 8.17 -10.91 -14.12
N THR A 78 7.71 -11.61 -13.10
CA THR A 78 6.30 -11.74 -12.74
C THR A 78 6.08 -11.35 -11.29
N SER A 79 4.85 -10.99 -10.92
CA SER A 79 4.50 -10.61 -9.55
C SER A 79 3.49 -11.59 -8.94
N ARG A 80 3.66 -11.93 -7.66
CA ARG A 80 2.68 -12.68 -6.88
C ARG A 80 2.59 -12.15 -5.45
N VAL A 81 1.46 -11.52 -5.14
CA VAL A 81 1.15 -11.07 -3.78
C VAL A 81 0.80 -12.27 -2.90
N HIS A 82 1.49 -12.36 -1.76
CA HIS A 82 1.27 -13.36 -0.72
C HIS A 82 0.47 -12.78 0.45
N VAL A 83 -0.08 -13.67 1.29
CA VAL A 83 -0.73 -13.28 2.55
C VAL A 83 0.34 -13.15 3.63
N HIS A 84 0.36 -12.02 4.33
CA HIS A 84 1.31 -11.76 5.41
C HIS A 84 0.69 -11.94 6.79
N LYS A 85 1.53 -12.14 7.81
CA LYS A 85 1.10 -12.20 9.21
C LYS A 85 0.54 -10.84 9.63
N VAL A 86 -0.41 -10.89 10.56
CA VAL A 86 -1.03 -9.73 11.20
C VAL A 86 -0.73 -9.78 12.70
N GLN A 87 -1.00 -8.70 13.40
CA GLN A 87 -0.64 -8.52 14.81
C GLN A 87 -1.38 -9.47 15.77
N GLY A 88 -0.73 -9.80 16.89
CA GLY A 88 -1.29 -10.58 17.98
C GLY A 88 -1.81 -11.96 17.55
N THR A 89 -3.04 -12.28 17.99
CA THR A 89 -3.72 -13.56 17.69
C THR A 89 -4.69 -13.46 16.52
N LEU A 90 -4.72 -12.32 15.82
CA LEU A 90 -5.65 -12.11 14.71
C LEU A 90 -5.28 -12.97 13.50
N GLY A 91 -6.30 -13.35 12.72
CA GLY A 91 -6.14 -13.97 11.41
C GLY A 91 -6.39 -12.94 10.30
N PRO A 92 -5.79 -13.13 9.10
CA PRO A 92 -6.11 -12.32 7.93
C PRO A 92 -7.61 -12.36 7.61
N LEU A 93 -8.14 -11.25 7.10
CA LEU A 93 -9.53 -11.15 6.67
C LEU A 93 -9.77 -12.09 5.46
N PRO A 94 -10.85 -12.90 5.45
CA PRO A 94 -11.19 -13.72 4.29
C PRO A 94 -11.29 -12.89 3.01
N ASN A 95 -10.85 -13.46 1.89
CA ASN A 95 -10.82 -12.84 0.57
C ASN A 95 -9.99 -11.55 0.44
N VAL A 96 -9.21 -11.19 1.46
CA VAL A 96 -8.28 -10.04 1.43
C VAL A 96 -6.90 -10.52 1.87
N LYS A 97 -5.92 -10.49 0.96
CA LYS A 97 -4.57 -10.99 1.29
C LYS A 97 -3.87 -10.11 2.32
N ASN A 98 -3.94 -8.79 2.16
CA ASN A 98 -3.24 -7.86 3.02
C ASN A 98 -4.06 -6.60 3.27
N ILE A 99 -4.12 -6.15 4.52
CA ILE A 99 -4.72 -4.87 4.89
C ILE A 99 -3.59 -3.86 5.14
N ILE A 100 -3.65 -2.70 4.49
CA ILE A 100 -2.74 -1.57 4.70
C ILE A 100 -3.51 -0.46 5.40
N ALA A 101 -3.12 -0.13 6.62
CA ALA A 101 -3.69 1.00 7.34
C ALA A 101 -2.98 2.30 6.94
N VAL A 102 -3.72 3.32 6.56
CA VAL A 102 -3.19 4.67 6.30
C VAL A 102 -3.60 5.57 7.45
N ALA A 103 -2.61 6.09 8.17
CA ALA A 103 -2.83 6.87 9.38
C ALA A 103 -2.11 8.22 9.33
N SER A 104 -2.59 9.17 10.12
CA SER A 104 -1.92 10.44 10.36
C SER A 104 -2.04 10.85 11.82
N GLY A 105 -1.03 11.53 12.34
CA GLY A 105 -1.08 12.04 13.71
C GLY A 105 -2.04 13.21 13.91
N LYS A 106 -2.37 13.94 12.84
CA LYS A 106 -3.29 15.09 12.87
C LYS A 106 -4.22 15.10 11.65
N GLY A 107 -5.31 15.86 11.76
CA GLY A 107 -6.19 16.18 10.64
C GLY A 107 -5.54 17.14 9.64
N GLY A 108 -5.99 17.12 8.38
CA GLY A 108 -5.58 18.11 7.37
C GLY A 108 -4.24 17.85 6.66
N VAL A 109 -3.54 16.74 6.95
CA VAL A 109 -2.28 16.40 6.23
C VAL A 109 -2.51 15.75 4.85
N GLY A 110 -3.76 15.59 4.42
CA GLY A 110 -4.11 14.92 3.16
C GLY A 110 -4.10 13.40 3.21
N LYS A 111 -4.22 12.80 4.40
CA LYS A 111 -4.29 11.33 4.62
C LYS A 111 -5.24 10.62 3.65
N SER A 112 -6.49 11.06 3.57
CA SER A 112 -7.52 10.43 2.73
C SER A 112 -7.21 10.51 1.23
N THR A 113 -6.65 11.65 0.79
CA THR A 113 -6.15 11.85 -0.58
C THR A 113 -4.98 10.92 -0.89
N VAL A 114 -4.07 10.73 0.05
CA VAL A 114 -2.98 9.75 -0.09
C VAL A 114 -3.51 8.33 -0.10
N ALA A 115 -4.48 7.99 0.76
CA ALA A 115 -5.06 6.65 0.84
C ALA A 115 -5.73 6.23 -0.47
N VAL A 116 -6.57 7.09 -1.06
CA VAL A 116 -7.26 6.78 -2.32
C VAL A 116 -6.30 6.66 -3.49
N ASN A 117 -5.32 7.57 -3.60
CA ASN A 117 -4.34 7.51 -4.68
C ASN A 117 -3.34 6.36 -4.49
N LEU A 118 -3.01 5.98 -3.25
CA LEU A 118 -2.23 4.77 -2.96
C LEU A 118 -2.97 3.52 -3.44
N ALA A 119 -4.27 3.42 -3.18
CA ALA A 119 -5.08 2.29 -3.63
C ALA A 119 -5.14 2.21 -5.17
N LEU A 120 -5.41 3.33 -5.83
CA LEU A 120 -5.42 3.43 -7.30
C LEU A 120 -4.04 3.15 -7.90
N ALA A 121 -2.97 3.58 -7.24
CA ALA A 121 -1.61 3.30 -7.68
C ALA A 121 -1.25 1.82 -7.55
N LEU A 122 -1.61 1.15 -6.45
CA LEU A 122 -1.46 -0.30 -6.31
C LEU A 122 -2.23 -1.06 -7.39
N GLN A 123 -3.43 -0.58 -7.74
CA GLN A 123 -4.23 -1.13 -8.84
C GLN A 123 -3.55 -0.92 -10.20
N ALA A 124 -3.04 0.28 -10.46
CA ALA A 124 -2.28 0.60 -11.68
C ALA A 124 -1.00 -0.23 -11.81
N GLU A 125 -0.42 -0.70 -10.70
CA GLU A 125 0.70 -1.64 -10.67
C GLU A 125 0.30 -3.11 -10.85
N GLY A 126 -1.01 -3.40 -11.00
CA GLY A 126 -1.56 -4.71 -11.34
C GLY A 126 -2.19 -5.48 -10.18
N ALA A 127 -2.42 -4.85 -9.02
CA ALA A 127 -3.09 -5.51 -7.90
C ALA A 127 -4.63 -5.38 -7.95
N ARG A 128 -5.33 -6.33 -7.33
CA ARG A 128 -6.76 -6.19 -7.00
C ARG A 128 -6.88 -5.43 -5.69
N VAL A 129 -7.51 -4.25 -5.72
CA VAL A 129 -7.47 -3.33 -4.57
C VAL A 129 -8.87 -2.88 -4.15
N GLY A 130 -9.07 -2.75 -2.84
CA GLY A 130 -10.21 -2.07 -2.26
C GLY A 130 -9.81 -0.94 -1.32
N VAL A 131 -10.76 -0.05 -1.05
CA VAL A 131 -10.67 1.04 -0.08
C VAL A 131 -11.79 0.92 0.93
N LEU A 132 -11.46 1.06 2.21
CA LEU A 132 -12.43 1.20 3.29
C LEU A 132 -12.17 2.51 4.04
N ASP A 133 -13.17 3.38 4.04
CA ASP A 133 -13.17 4.62 4.80
C ASP A 133 -13.58 4.36 6.24
N ALA A 134 -12.64 4.54 7.17
CA ALA A 134 -12.88 4.39 8.60
C ALA A 134 -13.02 5.75 9.31
N ASP A 135 -12.97 6.86 8.58
CA ASP A 135 -13.15 8.19 9.16
C ASP A 135 -14.64 8.52 9.28
N ILE A 136 -15.26 8.05 10.37
CA ILE A 136 -16.70 8.17 10.56
C ILE A 136 -17.18 9.63 10.73
N TYR A 137 -16.31 10.52 11.20
CA TYR A 137 -16.67 11.91 11.49
C TYR A 137 -16.56 12.81 10.26
N GLY A 138 -15.81 12.40 9.26
CA GLY A 138 -15.62 13.15 8.02
C GLY A 138 -15.31 12.20 6.86
N PRO A 139 -16.23 11.29 6.49
CA PRO A 139 -16.00 10.37 5.41
C PRO A 139 -15.78 11.15 4.12
N SER A 140 -14.67 10.89 3.45
CA SER A 140 -14.26 11.65 2.27
C SER A 140 -14.09 10.78 1.04
N GLN A 141 -13.95 9.47 1.23
CA GLN A 141 -13.73 8.52 0.15
C GLN A 141 -14.91 8.45 -0.86
N PRO A 142 -16.20 8.47 -0.43
CA PRO A 142 -17.33 8.52 -1.36
C PRO A 142 -17.21 9.65 -2.39
N ARG A 143 -16.95 10.87 -1.90
CA ARG A 143 -16.78 12.06 -2.72
C ARG A 143 -15.54 11.98 -3.59
N MET A 144 -14.40 11.55 -3.02
CA MET A 144 -13.13 11.44 -3.76
C MET A 144 -13.19 10.42 -4.89
N LEU A 145 -14.03 9.39 -4.76
CA LEU A 145 -14.23 8.37 -5.79
C LEU A 145 -15.39 8.70 -6.74
N GLY A 146 -16.14 9.78 -6.51
CA GLY A 146 -17.32 10.14 -7.30
C GLY A 146 -18.48 9.15 -7.16
N ILE A 147 -18.56 8.46 -6.02
CA ILE A 147 -19.59 7.45 -5.74
C ILE A 147 -20.78 8.11 -5.06
N SER A 148 -21.98 7.79 -5.53
CA SER A 148 -23.25 8.15 -4.88
C SER A 148 -24.16 6.93 -4.75
N GLY A 149 -25.17 7.04 -3.89
CA GLY A 149 -26.11 5.96 -3.59
C GLY A 149 -25.68 5.07 -2.42
N LYS A 150 -26.47 4.03 -2.17
CA LYS A 150 -26.29 3.08 -1.07
C LYS A 150 -25.86 1.72 -1.63
N PRO A 151 -24.96 0.98 -0.96
CA PRO A 151 -24.58 -0.35 -1.39
C PRO A 151 -25.75 -1.32 -1.28
N GLU A 152 -25.77 -2.30 -2.19
CA GLU A 152 -26.76 -3.35 -2.17
C GLU A 152 -26.48 -4.35 -1.04
N SER A 153 -27.53 -4.81 -0.37
CA SER A 153 -27.48 -5.91 0.58
C SER A 153 -28.39 -7.05 0.12
N PRO A 154 -27.89 -8.00 -0.69
CA PRO A 154 -28.72 -9.03 -1.33
C PRO A 154 -29.46 -9.95 -0.35
N ASP A 155 -28.92 -10.13 0.86
CA ASP A 155 -29.44 -11.03 1.90
C ASP A 155 -29.80 -10.29 3.21
N GLY A 156 -29.75 -8.95 3.20
CA GLY A 156 -29.97 -8.10 4.38
C GLY A 156 -28.90 -8.24 5.47
N LYS A 157 -27.79 -8.93 5.20
CA LYS A 157 -26.68 -9.16 6.15
C LYS A 157 -25.35 -8.72 5.56
N SER A 158 -25.05 -9.21 4.37
CA SER A 158 -23.84 -8.92 3.63
C SER A 158 -24.04 -7.68 2.76
N ILE A 159 -22.96 -6.93 2.56
CA ILE A 159 -22.96 -5.68 1.80
C ILE A 159 -22.07 -5.87 0.58
N THR A 160 -22.56 -5.53 -0.60
CA THR A 160 -21.74 -5.54 -1.82
C THR A 160 -20.97 -4.23 -1.89
N PRO A 161 -19.62 -4.23 -1.91
CA PRO A 161 -18.84 -3.01 -2.05
C PRO A 161 -19.21 -2.23 -3.31
N MET A 162 -19.26 -0.91 -3.19
CA MET A 162 -19.43 -0.02 -4.33
C MET A 162 -18.22 -0.15 -5.26
N GLN A 163 -18.40 0.13 -6.55
CA GLN A 163 -17.31 0.08 -7.53
C GLN A 163 -17.02 1.47 -8.05
N ALA A 164 -15.75 1.89 -8.07
CA ALA A 164 -15.32 3.10 -8.75
C ALA A 164 -13.88 2.98 -9.23
N HIS A 165 -13.63 3.41 -10.47
CA HIS A 165 -12.29 3.39 -11.07
C HIS A 165 -11.61 2.01 -11.03
N GLY A 166 -12.41 0.94 -10.92
CA GLY A 166 -11.96 -0.45 -10.75
C GLY A 166 -11.53 -0.85 -9.33
N LEU A 167 -11.70 0.03 -8.34
CA LEU A 167 -11.62 -0.30 -6.92
C LEU A 167 -12.95 -0.80 -6.37
N GLN A 168 -12.87 -1.69 -5.38
CA GLN A 168 -13.96 -1.97 -4.45
C GLN A 168 -13.94 -0.95 -3.31
N ALA A 169 -15.04 -0.26 -3.04
CA ALA A 169 -15.09 0.83 -2.08
C ALA A 169 -16.21 0.61 -1.05
N MET A 170 -15.86 0.83 0.22
CA MET A 170 -16.81 0.88 1.33
C MET A 170 -16.53 2.09 2.20
N SER A 171 -17.59 2.71 2.69
CA SER A 171 -17.54 3.85 3.61
C SER A 171 -18.81 3.88 4.42
N ILE A 172 -18.71 4.33 5.67
CA ILE A 172 -19.90 4.65 6.45
C ILE A 172 -20.72 5.77 5.81
N GLY A 173 -20.09 6.64 5.02
CA GLY A 173 -20.75 7.71 4.27
C GLY A 173 -21.75 7.21 3.21
N PHE A 174 -21.72 5.93 2.83
CA PHE A 174 -22.76 5.36 1.95
C PHE A 174 -24.00 4.91 2.71
N LEU A 175 -23.86 4.61 4.00
CA LEU A 175 -24.95 4.07 4.81
C LEU A 175 -25.71 5.17 5.54
N VAL A 176 -25.17 6.38 5.59
CA VAL A 176 -25.79 7.48 6.32
C VAL A 176 -25.85 8.76 5.52
N ASP A 177 -26.99 9.42 5.59
CA ASP A 177 -27.22 10.72 4.98
C ASP A 177 -26.46 11.82 5.73
N GLU A 178 -25.67 12.61 5.01
CA GLU A 178 -24.79 13.67 5.53
C GLU A 178 -25.52 14.71 6.39
N GLU A 179 -26.82 14.91 6.16
CA GLU A 179 -27.65 15.88 6.86
C GLU A 179 -28.17 15.38 8.21
N THR A 180 -27.99 14.10 8.54
CA THR A 180 -28.50 13.53 9.79
C THR A 180 -27.43 13.58 10.89
N PRO A 181 -27.55 14.45 11.91
CA PRO A 181 -26.59 14.50 13.01
C PRO A 181 -26.64 13.20 13.82
N MET A 182 -25.66 12.33 13.63
CA MET A 182 -25.51 11.10 14.39
C MET A 182 -24.61 11.30 15.60
N ILE A 183 -25.07 10.83 16.75
CA ILE A 183 -24.27 10.78 17.97
C ILE A 183 -23.46 9.47 17.96
N TRP A 184 -22.28 9.52 17.35
CA TRP A 184 -21.34 8.39 17.34
C TRP A 184 -20.61 8.25 18.67
N ARG A 185 -20.96 7.24 19.46
CA ARG A 185 -20.16 6.83 20.62
C ARG A 185 -19.06 5.86 20.18
N GLY A 186 -17.90 5.90 20.83
CA GLY A 186 -16.73 5.08 20.47
C GLY A 186 -16.99 3.57 20.25
N PRO A 187 -17.76 2.89 21.11
CA PRO A 187 -18.13 1.48 20.89
C PRO A 187 -18.96 1.26 19.62
N MET A 188 -19.88 2.18 19.29
CA MET A 188 -20.70 2.10 18.08
C MET A 188 -19.87 2.31 16.81
N VAL A 189 -18.93 3.26 16.84
CA VAL A 189 -17.97 3.50 15.75
C VAL A 189 -17.15 2.25 15.47
N THR A 190 -16.61 1.65 16.53
CA THR A 190 -15.82 0.42 16.41
C THR A 190 -16.67 -0.72 15.86
N GLN A 191 -17.90 -0.90 16.34
CA GLN A 191 -18.79 -1.95 15.87
C GLN A 191 -19.16 -1.75 14.40
N ALA A 192 -19.58 -0.55 14.01
CA ALA A 192 -19.94 -0.23 12.63
C ALA A 192 -18.76 -0.44 11.68
N MET A 193 -17.55 -0.02 12.07
CA MET A 193 -16.34 -0.24 11.29
C MET A 193 -16.00 -1.72 11.14
N MET A 194 -16.08 -2.51 12.22
CA MET A 194 -15.87 -3.95 12.14
C MET A 194 -16.93 -4.60 11.25
N GLN A 195 -18.18 -4.17 11.32
CA GLN A 195 -19.26 -4.65 10.47
C GLN A 195 -19.00 -4.34 9.00
N LEU A 196 -18.64 -3.10 8.67
CA LEU A 196 -18.24 -2.72 7.31
C LEU A 196 -17.07 -3.55 6.81
N LEU A 197 -16.11 -3.90 7.68
CA LEU A 197 -14.97 -4.73 7.31
C LEU A 197 -15.37 -6.19 7.05
N THR A 198 -16.18 -6.79 7.92
CA THR A 198 -16.48 -8.23 7.91
C THR A 198 -17.67 -8.62 7.06
N ASP A 199 -18.69 -7.77 6.98
CA ASP A 199 -19.95 -8.06 6.29
C ASP A 199 -19.87 -7.64 4.81
N SER A 200 -18.84 -6.87 4.44
CA SER A 200 -18.57 -6.53 3.05
C SER A 200 -18.05 -7.74 2.28
N ARG A 201 -18.68 -8.02 1.14
CA ARG A 201 -18.33 -9.11 0.22
C ARG A 201 -17.15 -8.73 -0.66
N TRP A 202 -15.98 -8.57 -0.06
CA TRP A 202 -14.74 -8.31 -0.81
C TRP A 202 -14.46 -9.45 -1.79
N ASP A 203 -14.27 -9.09 -3.06
CA ASP A 203 -13.92 -10.02 -4.12
C ASP A 203 -12.40 -10.10 -4.28
N MET A 204 -11.80 -11.08 -3.60
CA MET A 204 -10.42 -11.56 -3.78
C MET A 204 -9.37 -10.43 -3.94
N LEU A 205 -9.28 -9.56 -2.94
CA LEU A 205 -8.33 -8.45 -2.91
C LEU A 205 -6.91 -8.90 -2.59
N ASP A 206 -5.94 -8.34 -3.31
CA ASP A 206 -4.53 -8.38 -2.91
C ASP A 206 -4.26 -7.39 -1.77
N TYR A 207 -4.89 -6.21 -1.85
CA TYR A 207 -4.77 -5.16 -0.84
C TYR A 207 -6.13 -4.54 -0.52
N LEU A 208 -6.39 -4.33 0.77
CA LEU A 208 -7.43 -3.43 1.26
C LEU A 208 -6.75 -2.26 1.97
N VAL A 209 -6.90 -1.05 1.41
CA VAL A 209 -6.40 0.18 2.01
C VAL A 209 -7.46 0.74 2.95
N ILE A 210 -7.12 0.91 4.23
CA ILE A 210 -8.03 1.48 5.22
C ILE A 210 -7.59 2.90 5.54
N ASP A 211 -8.46 3.86 5.27
CA ASP A 211 -8.28 5.25 5.63
C ASP A 211 -8.73 5.47 7.08
N LEU A 212 -7.79 5.48 8.02
CA LEU A 212 -8.09 5.58 9.45
C LEU A 212 -8.52 7.00 9.84
N PRO A 213 -9.32 7.18 10.91
CA PRO A 213 -9.56 8.52 11.45
C PRO A 213 -8.24 9.17 11.90
N PRO A 214 -8.13 10.52 11.87
CA PRO A 214 -6.90 11.20 12.27
C PRO A 214 -6.66 11.12 13.79
N GLY A 215 -5.39 11.22 14.18
CA GLY A 215 -4.99 11.34 15.58
C GLY A 215 -4.17 10.16 16.08
N THR A 216 -4.27 9.93 17.39
CA THR A 216 -3.84 8.71 18.08
C THR A 216 -4.78 8.41 19.26
N GLY A 217 -6.06 8.76 19.11
CA GLY A 217 -7.07 8.61 20.16
C GLY A 217 -7.55 7.16 20.31
N ASP A 218 -8.42 6.92 21.30
CA ASP A 218 -8.90 5.58 21.66
C ASP A 218 -9.56 4.82 20.50
N ILE A 219 -10.27 5.51 19.60
CA ILE A 219 -10.91 4.90 18.44
C ILE A 219 -9.85 4.30 17.51
N GLN A 220 -8.83 5.07 17.15
CA GLN A 220 -7.78 4.63 16.24
C GLN A 220 -6.93 3.52 16.85
N LEU A 221 -6.65 3.59 18.16
CA LEU A 221 -5.98 2.52 18.88
C LEU A 221 -6.82 1.23 18.87
N THR A 222 -8.12 1.35 19.17
CA THR A 222 -9.04 0.20 19.17
C THR A 222 -9.16 -0.43 17.78
N LEU A 223 -9.26 0.39 16.72
CA LEU A 223 -9.26 -0.10 15.35
C LEU A 223 -7.95 -0.79 15.00
N SER A 224 -6.81 -0.20 15.37
CA SER A 224 -5.49 -0.80 15.15
C SER A 224 -5.28 -2.11 15.94
N GLN A 225 -6.03 -2.34 17.03
CA GLN A 225 -6.00 -3.60 17.78
C GLN A 225 -6.93 -4.67 17.22
N LYS A 226 -8.05 -4.28 16.60
CA LYS A 226 -9.10 -5.21 16.15
C LYS A 226 -9.03 -5.58 14.67
N VAL A 227 -8.53 -4.67 13.84
CA VAL A 227 -8.42 -4.88 12.41
C VAL A 227 -7.13 -5.65 12.12
N PRO A 228 -7.17 -6.78 11.37
CA PRO A 228 -5.97 -7.58 11.08
C PRO A 228 -5.10 -6.90 10.01
N VAL A 229 -4.26 -5.97 10.45
CA VAL A 229 -3.45 -5.11 9.58
C VAL A 229 -2.11 -5.80 9.30
N ALA A 230 -1.73 -5.87 8.02
CA ALA A 230 -0.44 -6.42 7.59
C ALA A 230 0.69 -5.37 7.63
N GLY A 231 0.34 -4.08 7.58
CA GLY A 231 1.25 -2.98 7.84
C GLY A 231 0.58 -1.61 7.78
N ALA A 232 1.25 -0.60 8.33
CA ALA A 232 0.76 0.77 8.39
C ALA A 232 1.64 1.75 7.60
N VAL A 233 1.02 2.71 6.94
CA VAL A 233 1.65 3.87 6.29
C VAL A 233 1.30 5.12 7.09
N ILE A 234 2.30 5.90 7.46
CA ILE A 234 2.12 7.16 8.18
C ILE A 234 2.22 8.32 7.21
N VAL A 235 1.18 9.14 7.14
CA VAL A 235 1.13 10.38 6.35
C VAL A 235 1.42 11.56 7.26
N THR A 236 2.38 12.40 6.87
CA THR A 236 2.73 13.64 7.56
C THR A 236 2.96 14.78 6.56
N THR A 237 3.13 15.99 7.07
CA THR A 237 3.74 17.12 6.33
C THR A 237 5.11 17.45 6.93
N PRO A 238 5.97 18.24 6.26
CA PRO A 238 7.30 18.57 6.77
C PRO A 238 7.31 19.43 8.05
N GLN A 239 6.15 19.98 8.45
CA GLN A 239 6.03 20.87 9.60
C GLN A 239 6.35 20.15 10.92
N ASP A 240 7.12 20.79 11.81
CA ASP A 240 7.49 20.22 13.11
C ASP A 240 6.29 19.72 13.93
N ILE A 241 5.18 20.47 13.93
CA ILE A 241 3.96 20.07 14.65
C ILE A 241 3.37 18.79 14.05
N ALA A 242 3.35 18.65 12.72
CA ALA A 242 2.88 17.43 12.07
C ALA A 242 3.75 16.22 12.43
N LEU A 243 5.07 16.42 12.48
CA LEU A 243 6.04 15.37 12.80
C LEU A 243 5.90 14.87 14.24
N LEU A 244 5.60 15.76 15.19
CA LEU A 244 5.34 15.37 16.58
C LEU A 244 4.13 14.42 16.69
N ASP A 245 3.08 14.67 15.91
CA ASP A 245 1.90 13.81 15.95
C ASP A 245 2.10 12.53 15.11
N ALA A 246 2.79 12.61 13.96
CA ALA A 246 3.17 11.43 13.18
C ALA A 246 4.03 10.46 14.02
N ARG A 247 4.90 11.00 14.87
CA ARG A 247 5.68 10.23 15.85
C ARG A 247 4.81 9.47 16.83
N LYS A 248 3.76 10.10 17.37
CA LYS A 248 2.80 9.41 18.24
C LYS A 248 2.09 8.28 17.49
N ALA A 249 1.69 8.52 16.24
CA ALA A 249 1.02 7.51 15.42
C ALA A 249 1.93 6.31 15.15
N LEU A 250 3.20 6.54 14.81
CA LEU A 250 4.21 5.48 14.66
C LEU A 250 4.35 4.66 15.95
N LYS A 251 4.52 5.34 17.10
CA LYS A 251 4.66 4.67 18.41
C LYS A 251 3.40 3.90 18.82
N MET A 252 2.22 4.36 18.42
CA MET A 252 0.96 3.65 18.64
C MET A 252 0.95 2.31 17.88
N PHE A 253 1.34 2.28 16.60
CA PHE A 253 1.42 1.03 15.83
C PHE A 253 2.46 0.06 16.36
N GLU A 254 3.63 0.55 16.77
CA GLU A 254 4.64 -0.28 17.45
C GLU A 254 4.07 -0.95 18.70
N LYS A 255 3.30 -0.20 19.51
CA LYS A 255 2.70 -0.71 20.75
C LYS A 255 1.65 -1.81 20.52
N VAL A 256 1.02 -1.83 19.35
CA VAL A 256 0.05 -2.87 18.96
C VAL A 256 0.67 -3.90 18.00
N GLU A 257 2.01 -3.93 17.90
CA GLU A 257 2.77 -4.90 17.09
C GLU A 257 2.42 -4.89 15.60
N VAL A 258 1.97 -3.74 15.07
CA VAL A 258 1.73 -3.55 13.64
C VAL A 258 2.98 -2.96 13.00
N PRO A 259 3.54 -3.57 11.94
CA PRO A 259 4.74 -3.05 11.29
C PRO A 259 4.42 -1.75 10.54
N VAL A 260 5.18 -0.69 10.83
CA VAL A 260 5.13 0.55 10.07
C VAL A 260 5.97 0.38 8.81
N LEU A 261 5.30 0.30 7.65
CA LEU A 261 5.92 0.10 6.34
C LEU A 261 6.76 1.31 5.92
N GLY A 262 6.34 2.51 6.36
CA GLY A 262 7.10 3.72 6.17
C GLY A 262 6.27 5.00 6.27
N ILE A 263 6.92 6.10 5.92
CA ILE A 263 6.38 7.46 6.01
C ILE A 263 6.21 8.04 4.61
N VAL A 264 5.05 8.64 4.36
CA VAL A 264 4.78 9.49 3.19
C VAL A 264 4.77 10.94 3.65
N GLU A 265 5.62 11.78 3.05
CA GLU A 265 5.63 13.21 3.28
C GLU A 265 4.79 13.93 2.23
N ASN A 266 3.59 14.35 2.62
CA ASN A 266 2.69 15.10 1.75
C ASN A 266 2.97 16.61 1.85
N MET A 267 2.60 17.36 0.81
CA MET A 267 2.80 18.81 0.73
C MET A 267 4.26 19.23 0.99
N ALA A 268 5.21 18.48 0.45
CA ALA A 268 6.64 18.65 0.71
C ALA A 268 7.25 19.86 -0.02
N THR A 269 6.76 20.14 -1.22
CA THR A 269 7.20 21.24 -2.08
C THR A 269 6.01 21.90 -2.75
N HIS A 270 6.11 23.18 -3.09
CA HIS A 270 5.18 23.88 -3.96
C HIS A 270 5.94 24.39 -5.17
N ILE A 271 5.41 24.15 -6.37
CA ILE A 271 5.97 24.66 -7.61
C ILE A 271 5.05 25.76 -8.13
N CYS A 272 5.55 26.99 -8.15
CA CYS A 272 4.79 28.15 -8.60
C CYS A 272 4.35 27.97 -10.06
N SER A 273 3.04 27.97 -10.30
CA SER A 273 2.44 27.77 -11.63
C SER A 273 2.78 28.88 -12.64
N ASN A 274 3.25 30.04 -12.18
CA ASN A 274 3.60 31.17 -13.03
C ASN A 274 5.08 31.19 -13.44
N CYS A 275 6.02 30.81 -12.56
CA CYS A 275 7.46 30.92 -12.82
C CYS A 275 8.26 29.62 -12.67
N GLY A 276 7.64 28.53 -12.21
CA GLY A 276 8.30 27.25 -12.00
C GLY A 276 9.23 27.18 -10.78
N HIS A 277 9.26 28.23 -9.94
CA HIS A 277 10.04 28.22 -8.71
C HIS A 277 9.52 27.17 -7.74
N GLU A 278 10.40 26.30 -7.26
CA GLU A 278 10.12 25.29 -6.24
C GLU A 278 10.50 25.81 -4.86
N GLU A 279 9.58 25.71 -3.90
CA GLU A 279 9.77 26.19 -2.54
C GLU A 279 9.20 25.19 -1.50
N HIS A 280 9.83 25.16 -0.33
CA HIS A 280 9.46 24.30 0.80
C HIS A 280 8.60 25.05 1.83
N ILE A 281 7.36 25.41 1.45
CA ILE A 281 6.45 26.27 2.26
C ILE A 281 6.26 25.74 3.69
N PHE A 282 6.29 24.41 3.87
CA PHE A 282 6.03 23.75 5.13
C PHE A 282 7.27 23.19 5.84
N GLY A 283 8.45 23.53 5.33
CA GLY A 283 9.73 22.95 5.76
C GLY A 283 10.21 21.85 4.81
N GLU A 284 11.43 21.37 5.04
CA GLU A 284 12.11 20.43 4.14
C GLU A 284 12.61 19.20 4.91
N GLY A 285 12.34 18.01 4.37
CA GLY A 285 12.92 16.74 4.81
C GLY A 285 12.51 16.27 6.21
N GLY A 286 11.38 16.75 6.73
CA GLY A 286 10.89 16.41 8.07
C GLY A 286 10.56 14.92 8.22
N GLY A 287 9.81 14.39 7.26
CA GLY A 287 9.42 12.99 7.15
C GLY A 287 10.60 12.07 6.88
N LEU A 288 11.56 12.50 6.06
CA LEU A 288 12.80 11.74 5.81
C LEU A 288 13.63 11.60 7.09
N ARG A 289 13.91 12.71 7.79
CA ARG A 289 14.62 12.69 9.08
C ARG A 289 13.88 11.83 10.11
N MET A 290 12.55 11.89 10.13
CA MET A 290 11.74 11.04 11.00
C MET A 290 11.89 9.56 10.64
N ALA A 291 11.89 9.21 9.36
CA ALA A 291 12.06 7.83 8.89
C ALA A 291 13.41 7.27 9.35
N GLU A 292 14.49 8.03 9.16
CA GLU A 292 15.84 7.70 9.62
C GLU A 292 15.90 7.54 11.15
N GLN A 293 15.35 8.51 11.89
CA GLN A 293 15.35 8.51 13.36
C GLN A 293 14.68 7.25 13.95
N TYR A 294 13.64 6.75 13.30
CA TYR A 294 12.84 5.61 13.79
C TYR A 294 13.15 4.30 13.08
N GLY A 295 14.12 4.28 12.15
CA GLY A 295 14.49 3.08 11.41
C GLY A 295 13.35 2.52 10.55
N VAL A 296 12.45 3.39 10.06
CA VAL A 296 11.38 3.02 9.13
C VAL A 296 11.70 3.55 7.73
N ALA A 297 11.05 3.01 6.69
CA ALA A 297 11.32 3.47 5.34
C ALA A 297 10.71 4.85 5.07
N TYR A 298 11.40 5.65 4.27
CA TYR A 298 10.79 6.79 3.59
C TYR A 298 10.18 6.29 2.27
N LEU A 299 8.86 6.41 2.13
CA LEU A 299 8.13 5.85 0.97
C LEU A 299 8.07 6.82 -0.20
N GLY A 300 8.24 8.12 0.06
CA GLY A 300 8.27 9.17 -0.95
C GLY A 300 7.65 10.47 -0.44
N SER A 301 7.77 11.51 -1.27
CA SER A 301 7.12 12.82 -1.08
C SER A 301 6.16 13.18 -2.21
N LEU A 302 5.15 13.97 -1.84
CA LEU A 302 4.16 14.54 -2.76
C LEU A 302 4.18 16.07 -2.65
N PRO A 303 4.12 16.80 -3.79
CA PRO A 303 4.04 18.25 -3.76
C PRO A 303 2.65 18.74 -3.34
N LEU A 304 2.58 19.98 -2.85
CA LEU A 304 1.37 20.76 -2.76
C LEU A 304 1.01 21.27 -4.16
N ASP A 305 0.10 20.56 -4.82
CA ASP A 305 -0.31 20.86 -6.20
C ASP A 305 -1.83 20.99 -6.30
N ILE A 306 -2.29 22.06 -6.94
CA ILE A 306 -3.72 22.36 -7.10
C ILE A 306 -4.47 21.24 -7.85
N ARG A 307 -3.80 20.55 -8.77
CA ARG A 307 -4.38 19.48 -9.57
C ARG A 307 -4.80 18.30 -8.69
N ILE A 308 -4.00 17.98 -7.65
CA ILE A 308 -4.34 16.92 -6.69
C ILE A 308 -5.66 17.25 -5.99
N ARG A 309 -5.84 18.50 -5.56
CA ARG A 309 -7.07 18.96 -4.91
C ARG A 309 -8.25 18.94 -5.88
N GLU A 310 -8.10 19.50 -7.07
CA GLU A 310 -9.15 19.55 -8.10
C GLU A 310 -9.68 18.16 -8.46
N GLN A 311 -8.78 17.21 -8.62
CA GLN A 311 -9.07 15.84 -9.02
C GLN A 311 -9.73 15.04 -7.91
N ALA A 312 -9.21 15.15 -6.68
CA ALA A 312 -9.84 14.54 -5.52
C ALA A 312 -11.24 15.12 -5.27
N ASP A 313 -11.42 16.44 -5.32
CA ASP A 313 -12.73 17.06 -5.10
C ASP A 313 -13.73 16.78 -6.23
N GLY A 314 -13.23 16.53 -7.44
CA GLY A 314 -14.00 16.19 -8.64
C GLY A 314 -14.36 14.71 -8.78
N GLY A 315 -14.01 13.86 -7.81
CA GLY A 315 -14.37 12.43 -7.81
C GLY A 315 -13.53 11.55 -8.73
N THR A 316 -12.45 12.09 -9.32
CA THR A 316 -11.52 11.34 -10.18
C THR A 316 -10.10 11.60 -9.69
N PRO A 317 -9.58 10.80 -8.73
CA PRO A 317 -8.29 11.09 -8.10
C PRO A 317 -7.11 11.09 -9.09
N THR A 318 -6.02 11.75 -8.70
CA THR A 318 -4.82 12.04 -9.52
C THR A 318 -4.31 10.88 -10.36
N VAL A 319 -4.20 9.69 -9.78
CA VAL A 319 -3.67 8.51 -10.50
C VAL A 319 -4.56 8.10 -11.68
N VAL A 320 -5.87 8.34 -11.59
CA VAL A 320 -6.84 8.06 -12.67
C VAL A 320 -6.96 9.24 -13.61
N ALA A 321 -7.01 10.47 -13.08
CA ALA A 321 -7.20 11.67 -13.88
C ALA A 321 -6.00 12.00 -14.79
N MET A 322 -4.77 11.70 -14.33
CA MET A 322 -3.54 12.02 -15.04
C MET A 322 -2.50 10.88 -14.93
N PRO A 323 -2.78 9.70 -15.51
CA PRO A 323 -1.98 8.49 -15.29
C PRO A 323 -0.52 8.61 -15.73
N ASP A 324 -0.25 9.45 -16.76
CA ASP A 324 1.08 9.67 -17.32
C ASP A 324 1.81 10.89 -16.70
N SER A 325 1.22 11.54 -15.69
CA SER A 325 1.83 12.70 -15.03
C SER A 325 2.91 12.30 -14.03
N GLU A 326 3.82 13.24 -13.75
CA GLU A 326 4.80 13.10 -12.67
C GLU A 326 4.14 12.85 -11.30
N LEU A 327 2.96 13.45 -11.06
CA LEU A 327 2.21 13.25 -9.82
C LEU A 327 1.71 11.80 -9.69
N ALA A 328 1.15 11.24 -10.76
CA ALA A 328 0.76 9.83 -10.77
C ALA A 328 1.99 8.91 -10.65
N ALA A 329 3.10 9.23 -11.31
CA ALA A 329 4.34 8.49 -11.18
C ALA A 329 4.85 8.44 -9.72
N ARG A 330 4.78 9.56 -8.98
CA ARG A 330 5.12 9.62 -7.54
C ARG A 330 4.22 8.72 -6.69
N TYR A 331 2.91 8.72 -6.92
CA TYR A 331 1.99 7.81 -6.23
C TYR A 331 2.28 6.34 -6.56
N ARG A 332 2.57 6.02 -7.82
CA ARG A 332 2.97 4.68 -8.26
C ARG A 332 4.26 4.21 -7.60
N ASP A 333 5.22 5.12 -7.42
CA ASP A 333 6.46 4.81 -6.69
C ASP A 333 6.21 4.54 -5.21
N ILE A 334 5.41 5.39 -4.54
CA ILE A 334 4.98 5.18 -3.15
C ILE A 334 4.26 3.83 -3.01
N ALA A 335 3.41 3.46 -3.98
CA ALA A 335 2.70 2.18 -3.98
C ALA A 335 3.66 0.99 -4.09
N ARG A 336 4.63 1.03 -5.01
CA ARG A 336 5.66 -0.02 -5.14
C ARG A 336 6.53 -0.10 -3.90
N ASN A 337 6.96 1.03 -3.33
CA ASN A 337 7.72 1.08 -2.07
C ASN A 337 6.89 0.47 -0.91
N THR A 338 5.62 0.85 -0.78
CA THR A 338 4.73 0.33 0.26
C THR A 338 4.54 -1.18 0.15
N ALA A 339 4.19 -1.66 -1.06
CA ALA A 339 3.94 -3.08 -1.29
C ALA A 339 5.23 -3.90 -1.24
N GLY A 340 6.34 -3.35 -1.72
CA GLY A 340 7.69 -3.92 -1.61
C GLY A 340 8.09 -4.15 -0.16
N ARG A 341 7.92 -3.15 0.71
CA ARG A 341 8.16 -3.29 2.16
C ARG A 341 7.22 -4.28 2.82
N LEU A 342 5.94 -4.31 2.42
CA LEU A 342 4.99 -5.30 2.91
C LEU A 342 5.40 -6.72 2.52
N SER A 343 5.90 -6.92 1.29
CA SER A 343 6.32 -8.23 0.80
C SER A 343 7.48 -8.86 1.59
N ARG A 344 8.23 -8.03 2.33
CA ARG A 344 9.29 -8.44 3.27
C ARG A 344 8.77 -8.90 4.63
N GLN A 345 7.52 -8.63 4.96
CA GLN A 345 6.95 -9.05 6.24
C GLN A 345 6.79 -10.58 6.30
N PRO A 346 6.80 -11.19 7.49
CA PRO A 346 6.62 -12.62 7.62
C PRO A 346 5.32 -13.10 6.94
N ARG A 347 5.42 -14.11 6.07
CA ARG A 347 4.25 -14.70 5.41
C ARG A 347 3.37 -15.46 6.40
N ASN A 348 2.07 -15.42 6.20
CA ASN A 348 1.16 -16.28 6.93
C ASN A 348 1.11 -17.67 6.27
N LYS A 349 1.67 -18.67 6.95
CA LYS A 349 1.77 -20.06 6.45
C LYS A 349 0.56 -20.93 6.81
N SER A 350 -0.37 -20.46 7.64
CA SER A 350 -1.50 -21.28 8.12
C SER A 350 -2.59 -21.53 7.08
N LEU A 351 -2.59 -20.80 5.96
CA LEU A 351 -3.53 -21.00 4.85
C LEU A 351 -3.18 -22.20 3.93
N GLY A 352 -2.08 -22.91 4.19
CA GLY A 352 -1.62 -24.04 3.37
C GLY A 352 -1.97 -25.43 3.89
N LEU A 353 -2.54 -25.56 5.09
CA LEU A 353 -2.99 -26.84 5.64
C LEU A 353 -4.51 -26.75 5.77
N GLY A 354 -5.22 -27.28 4.78
CA GLY A 354 -6.64 -27.58 4.94
C GLY A 354 -6.81 -28.39 6.23
N LYS A 355 -7.78 -28.01 7.08
CA LYS A 355 -8.11 -28.77 8.28
C LYS A 355 -8.29 -30.23 7.88
N ILE A 356 -7.37 -31.10 8.26
CA ILE A 356 -7.60 -32.55 8.19
C ILE A 356 -8.65 -32.82 9.26
N VAL A 357 -9.91 -32.90 8.81
CA VAL A 357 -11.00 -33.40 9.64
C VAL A 357 -10.81 -34.91 9.70
N VAL A 358 -10.18 -35.40 10.77
CA VAL A 358 -10.24 -36.82 11.10
C VAL A 358 -11.69 -37.09 11.53
N GLN A 359 -12.51 -37.52 10.57
CA GLN A 359 -13.78 -38.15 10.89
C GLN A 359 -13.44 -39.45 11.62
N GLY A 360 -13.60 -39.45 12.94
CA GLY A 360 -13.64 -40.69 13.70
C GLY A 360 -14.82 -41.51 13.21
N THR A 361 -14.53 -42.65 12.58
CA THR A 361 -15.51 -43.70 12.28
C THR A 361 -16.03 -44.27 13.62
N PRO A 362 -17.32 -44.66 13.70
CA PRO A 362 -18.14 -44.63 14.92
C PRO A 362 -17.75 -45.64 16.01
#